data_AF-A0A4R2BM95-F1
#
_entry.id   AF-A0A4R2BM95-F1
#
_cell.length_a   1.000
_cell.length_b   1.000
_cell.length_c   1.000
_cell.angle_alpha   90.00
_cell.angle_beta   90.00
_cell.angle_gamma   90.00
#
_symmetry.space_group_name_H-M   'P 1'
#
loop_
_entity.id
_entity.type
_entity.pdbx_description
1 polymer ?
#
loop_
_entity_poly.entity_id
_entity_poly.type
_entity_poly.pdbx_seq_one_letter_code
_entity_poly.pdbx_strand_id
1 'polypeptide(L)' 'MSQLQGIITRLKNLQEQAANGEPAQRFFEVNGERKCQVTFHPKTETYELEVYNEKEKPKKYQFDNIDMITIEIFDLIQ' A
#
# COMPACT_ATOMS: atom_id res chain seq x y z
N MET A 1 -1.19 -18.48 6.68
CA MET A 1 -1.17 -17.51 5.57
C MET A 1 0.23 -16.94 5.48
N SER A 2 0.81 -16.85 4.28
CA SER A 2 2.09 -16.15 4.10
C SER A 2 1.91 -14.64 4.26
N GLN A 3 2.99 -13.93 4.58
CA GLN A 3 2.98 -12.47 4.68
C GLN A 3 2.54 -11.81 3.37
N LEU A 4 3.06 -12.29 2.23
CA LEU A 4 2.67 -11.84 0.89
C LEU A 4 1.15 -11.98 0.64
N GLN A 5 0.58 -13.14 1.00
CA GLN A 5 -0.86 -13.37 0.88
C GLN A 5 -1.67 -12.43 1.80
N GLY A 6 -1.13 -12.09 2.97
CA GLY A 6 -1.72 -11.10 3.85
C GLY A 6 -1.68 -9.68 3.28
N ILE A 7 -0.64 -9.30 2.56
CA ILE A 7 -0.52 -7.98 1.92
C ILE A 7 -1.54 -7.86 0.79
N ILE A 8 -1.54 -8.79 -0.17
CA ILE A 8 -2.47 -8.73 -1.32
C ILE A 8 -3.94 -8.75 -0.87
N THR A 9 -4.29 -9.50 0.18
CA THR A 9 -5.66 -9.51 0.73
C THR A 9 -6.05 -8.13 1.26
N ARG A 10 -5.14 -7.45 1.97
CA ARG A 10 -5.40 -6.09 2.47
C ARG A 10 -5.53 -5.07 1.35
N LEU A 11 -4.76 -5.22 0.26
CA LEU A 11 -4.87 -4.36 -0.91
C LEU A 11 -6.18 -4.58 -1.68
N LYS A 12 -6.67 -5.81 -1.79
CA LYS A 12 -8.00 -6.10 -2.35
C LYS A 12 -9.11 -5.47 -1.51
N ASN A 13 -9.04 -5.65 -0.19
CA ASN A 13 -9.99 -5.00 0.72
C ASN A 13 -9.91 -3.45 0.61
N LEU A 14 -8.74 -2.89 0.31
CA LEU A 14 -8.58 -1.46 0.08
C LEU A 14 -9.32 -0.99 -1.19
N GLN A 15 -9.28 -1.78 -2.27
CA GLN A 15 -10.06 -1.51 -3.48
C GLN A 15 -11.56 -1.56 -3.20
N GLU A 16 -12.01 -2.57 -2.44
CA GLU A 16 -13.43 -2.69 -2.05
C GLU A 16 -13.90 -1.50 -1.21
N GLN A 17 -13.04 -0.97 -0.32
CA GLN A 17 -13.35 0.23 0.46
C GLN A 17 -13.49 1.49 -0.41
N ALA A 18 -12.75 1.55 -1.51
CA ALA A 18 -12.80 2.65 -2.47
C ALA A 18 -13.91 2.50 -3.53
N ALA A 19 -14.75 1.45 -3.44
CA ALA A 19 -15.78 1.17 -4.43
C ALA A 19 -16.86 2.27 -4.54
N ASN A 20 -16.96 3.15 -3.55
CA ASN A 20 -17.85 4.33 -3.58
C ASN A 20 -17.28 5.49 -4.42
N GLY A 21 -16.12 5.32 -5.06
CA GLY A 21 -15.48 6.32 -5.90
C GLY A 21 -14.56 7.29 -5.17
N GLU A 22 -14.45 7.15 -3.83
CA GLU A 22 -13.54 7.94 -3.01
C GLU A 22 -12.24 7.16 -2.74
N PRO A 23 -11.07 7.82 -2.71
CA PRO A 23 -9.82 7.15 -2.35
C PRO A 23 -9.87 6.55 -0.95
N ALA A 24 -9.31 5.36 -0.80
CA ALA A 24 -9.13 4.69 0.49
C ALA A 24 -7.64 4.47 0.77
N GLN A 25 -7.23 4.54 2.03
CA GLN A 25 -5.83 4.40 2.44
C GLN A 25 -5.60 3.42 3.59
N ARG A 26 -4.40 2.84 3.68
CA ARG A 26 -4.00 1.90 4.73
C ARG A 26 -2.50 1.99 5.04
N PHE A 27 -2.14 1.87 6.31
CA PHE A 27 -0.76 1.78 6.76
C PHE A 27 -0.25 0.33 6.84
N PHE A 28 1.04 0.15 6.59
CA PHE A 28 1.78 -1.06 6.92
C PHE A 28 2.87 -0.72 7.94
N GLU A 29 2.91 -1.49 9.02
CA GLU A 29 3.73 -1.23 10.20
C GLU A 29 4.55 -2.46 10.56
N VAL A 30 5.78 -2.23 11.03
CA VAL A 30 6.67 -3.26 11.59
C VAL A 30 7.05 -2.81 12.99
N ASN A 31 6.78 -3.65 14.00
CA ASN A 31 7.04 -3.34 15.42
C ASN A 31 6.41 -2.01 15.90
N GLY A 32 5.23 -1.65 15.36
CA GLY A 32 4.53 -0.41 15.68
C GLY A 32 5.03 0.83 14.96
N GLU A 33 6.04 0.70 14.10
CA GLU A 33 6.56 1.79 13.27
C GLU A 33 5.95 1.71 11.86
N ARG A 34 5.36 2.82 11.40
CA ARG A 34 4.82 2.92 10.04
C ARG A 34 5.95 2.95 9.03
N LYS A 35 5.98 1.93 8.16
CA LYS A 35 6.96 1.84 7.07
C LYS A 35 6.43 2.45 5.78
N CYS A 36 5.14 2.28 5.51
CA CYS A 36 4.50 2.92 4.37
C CYS A 36 2.98 3.12 4.56
N GLN A 37 2.42 4.00 3.73
CA GLN A 37 1.00 4.14 3.48
C GLN A 37 0.69 3.80 2.03
N VAL A 38 -0.39 3.07 1.80
CA VAL A 38 -0.94 2.83 0.47
C VAL A 38 -2.26 3.55 0.35
N THR A 39 -2.43 4.32 -0.71
CA THR A 39 -3.70 4.94 -1.09
C THR A 39 -4.14 4.34 -2.42
N PHE A 40 -5.37 3.85 -2.53
CA PHE A 40 -5.94 3.42 -3.81
C PHE A 40 -6.82 4.53 -4.39
N HIS A 41 -6.59 4.87 -5.65
CA HIS A 41 -7.30 5.89 -6.39
C HIS A 41 -8.26 5.24 -7.41
N PRO A 42 -9.57 5.11 -7.10
CA PRO A 42 -10.50 4.34 -7.94
C PRO A 42 -10.75 4.98 -9.31
N LYS A 43 -10.53 6.30 -9.46
CA LYS A 43 -10.69 7.02 -10.73
C LYS A 43 -9.63 6.66 -11.77
N THR A 44 -8.44 6.29 -11.31
CA THR A 44 -7.28 5.95 -12.16
C THR A 44 -6.90 4.48 -12.06
N GLU A 45 -7.57 3.73 -11.17
CA GLU A 45 -7.25 2.33 -10.84
C GLU A 45 -5.79 2.12 -10.43
N THR A 46 -5.20 3.12 -9.78
CA THR A 46 -3.80 3.11 -9.35
C THR A 46 -3.66 3.13 -7.83
N TYR A 47 -2.53 2.60 -7.36
CA TYR A 47 -2.07 2.71 -6.00
C TYR A 47 -0.98 3.77 -5.91
N GLU A 48 -1.05 4.62 -4.90
CA GLU A 48 0.06 5.47 -4.44
C GLU A 48 0.67 4.82 -3.19
N LEU A 49 1.95 4.48 -3.26
CA LEU A 49 2.76 4.02 -2.15
C LEU A 49 3.60 5.17 -1.63
N GLU A 50 3.33 5.61 -0.41
CA GLU A 50 4.15 6.58 0.32
C GLU A 50 5.05 5.84 1.31
N VAL A 51 6.37 5.88 1.07
CA VAL A 51 7.39 5.21 1.90
C VAL A 51 7.93 6.19 2.93
N TYR A 52 7.95 5.77 4.19
CA TYR A 52 8.47 6.55 5.31
C TYR A 52 9.92 6.17 5.63
N ASN A 53 10.75 7.19 5.82
CA ASN A 53 12.14 7.05 6.23
C ASN A 53 12.44 8.15 7.24
N GLU A 54 12.99 7.83 8.41
CA GLU A 54 13.26 8.81 9.47
C GLU A 54 14.21 9.93 9.05
N LYS A 55 15.05 9.71 8.04
CA LYS A 55 16.10 10.63 7.61
C LYS A 55 15.75 11.44 6.35
N GLU A 56 14.69 11.06 5.63
CA GLU A 56 14.34 11.64 4.35
C GLU A 56 12.85 12.00 4.28
N LYS A 57 12.49 12.95 3.42
CA LYS A 57 11.07 13.20 3.15
C LYS A 57 10.41 11.93 2.58
N PRO A 58 9.13 11.68 2.88
CA PRO A 58 8.42 10.55 2.31
C PRO A 58 8.50 10.55 0.78
N LYS A 59 8.80 9.38 0.21
CA LYS A 59 8.85 9.19 -1.24
C LYS A 59 7.56 8.53 -1.70
N LYS A 60 7.02 9.01 -2.82
CA LYS A 60 5.76 8.51 -3.38
C LYS A 60 6.04 7.81 -4.72
N TYR A 61 5.44 6.64 -4.88
CA TYR A 61 5.52 5.83 -6.08
C TYR A 61 4.11 5.43 -6.50
N GLN A 62 3.85 5.38 -7.80
CA GLN A 62 2.55 4.94 -8.32
C GLN A 62 2.68 3.57 -8.97
N PHE A 63 1.66 2.74 -8.75
CA PHE A 63 1.55 1.40 -9.31
C PHE A 63 0.16 1.21 -9.91
N ASP A 64 0.08 0.61 -11.08
CA ASP A 64 -1.15 0.17 -11.74
C ASP A 64 -1.39 -1.35 -11.58
N ASN A 65 -0.41 -2.07 -11.01
CA ASN A 65 -0.46 -3.52 -10.82
C ASN A 65 -0.39 -3.88 -9.33
N ILE A 66 -1.42 -4.57 -8.84
CA ILE A 66 -1.53 -5.01 -7.44
C ILE A 66 -0.40 -5.96 -7.02
N ASP A 67 0.08 -6.82 -7.91
CA ASP A 67 1.16 -7.77 -7.60
C ASP A 67 2.51 -7.05 -7.45
N MET A 68 2.76 -6.02 -8.28
CA MET A 68 4.00 -5.23 -8.19
C MET A 68 4.08 -4.46 -6.87
N ILE A 69 3.03 -3.72 -6.49
CA ILE A 69 3.00 -3.02 -5.20
C ILE A 69 3.01 -4.01 -4.01
N THR A 70 2.43 -5.21 -4.18
CA THR A 70 2.49 -6.25 -3.15
C THR A 70 3.94 -6.67 -2.87
N ILE A 71 4.75 -6.87 -3.92
CA ILE A 71 6.18 -7.19 -3.80
C ILE A 71 6.94 -6.03 -3.15
N GLU A 72 6.73 -4.80 -3.61
CA GLU A 72 7.40 -3.62 -3.05
C GLU A 72 7.10 -3.46 -1.55
N ILE A 73 5.84 -3.59 -1.14
CA ILE A 73 5.48 -3.55 0.28
C ILE A 73 6.13 -4.69 1.04
N PHE A 74 6.12 -5.91 0.47
CA PHE A 74 6.71 -7.08 1.12
C PHE A 74 8.19 -6.87 1.42
N ASP A 75 8.95 -6.36 0.46
CA ASP A 75 10.37 -6.04 0.59
C ASP A 75 10.62 -4.91 1.61
N LEU A 76 9.75 -3.90 1.65
CA LEU A 76 9.83 -2.79 2.61
C LEU A 76 9.57 -3.19 4.06
N ILE A 77 8.81 -4.27 4.30
CA ILE A 77 8.39 -4.70 5.64
C ILE A 77 9.02 -6.03 6.09
N GLN A 78 10.06 -6.48 5.39
CA GLN A 78 10.95 -7.55 5.89
C GLN A 78 11.77 -7.10 7.10
#